data_AF-R6ZXB9-F1
#
_entry.id   AF-R6ZXB9-F1
#
_cell.length_a   1.000
_cell.length_b   1.000
_cell.length_c   1.000
_cell.angle_alpha   90.00
_cell.angle_beta   90.00
_cell.angle_gamma   90.00
#
_symmetry.space_group_name_H-M   'P 1'
#
loop_
_entity.id
_entity.type
_entity.pdbx_description
1 polymer ?
#
loop_
_entity_poly.entity_id
_entity_poly.type
_entity_poly.pdbx_seq_one_letter_code
_entity_poly.pdbx_strand_id
1 'polypeptide(L)'
;MRKENDRDPKTWKFELSINKQNNKKIETAFLISLLLLFITLIVGLLYLVKSMGSVEVAIRIICKKTFISLLCVLFVCWIISKKIRKKYWPIIVVPVLALVIIIFVVNNYPGEQIQRSDIFSFAGNYLSFLGTFCLGYFIFLQDETRRIDDRRSKVKLLLETIESAEWDLLRLGNIVTSTNRKILLTSIAYDVNWRVYYHEYEALKGGNSELRMTLENYFLKIEQINNALKQEKYEFAYELHRSYIKRQCYSISKYNLLEAQLCLQNACTDFPTTNRESWLEKSKNIKLIEELCGRYYYIIENYIYVWLLRKASETTWEEVDLIEEITDWLINNSSEIKEIAKFPDDKRIISKVVFDCSLMMNRRSKKVQYIWGEYSLKK
;
A
#
# COMPACT_ATOMS: atom_id res chain seq x y z
N MET A 1 17.66 -23.79 22.40
CA MET A 1 17.09 -24.56 21.26
C MET A 1 15.56 -24.56 21.36
N ARG A 2 14.89 -23.63 20.67
CA ARG A 2 13.44 -23.68 20.42
C ARG A 2 13.27 -24.04 18.96
N LYS A 3 12.49 -25.09 18.69
CA LYS A 3 12.19 -25.59 17.34
C LYS A 3 11.44 -24.49 16.57
N GLU A 4 12.06 -23.97 15.52
CA GLU A 4 11.35 -23.25 14.46
C GLU A 4 10.43 -24.25 13.75
N ASN A 5 9.16 -23.87 13.64
CA ASN A 5 8.23 -24.55 12.74
C ASN A 5 8.62 -24.18 11.31
N ASP A 6 9.38 -25.06 10.66
CA ASP A 6 9.52 -25.10 9.21
C ASP A 6 8.13 -25.18 8.57
N ARG A 7 7.65 -24.05 8.05
CA ARG A 7 6.48 -24.04 7.17
C ARG A 7 6.94 -24.49 5.79
N ASP A 8 6.71 -25.76 5.53
CA ASP A 8 7.02 -26.49 4.31
C ASP A 8 6.52 -25.74 3.04
N PRO A 9 7.37 -25.45 2.03
CA PRO A 9 7.00 -24.74 0.79
C PRO A 9 5.84 -25.36 0.00
N LYS A 10 5.49 -26.62 0.30
CA LYS A 10 4.33 -27.32 -0.28
C LYS A 10 2.98 -26.77 0.21
N THR A 11 2.94 -26.10 1.37
CA THR A 11 1.72 -25.47 1.89
C THR A 11 1.27 -24.28 1.04
N TRP A 12 2.21 -23.52 0.45
CA TRP A 12 1.89 -22.39 -0.44
C TRP A 12 1.18 -22.82 -1.72
N LYS A 13 1.58 -23.95 -2.31
CA LYS A 13 0.89 -24.50 -3.49
C LYS A 13 -0.52 -25.02 -3.17
N PHE A 14 -0.75 -25.49 -1.95
CA PHE A 14 -2.05 -26.00 -1.50
C PHE A 14 -3.03 -24.86 -1.16
N GLU A 15 -2.57 -23.76 -0.57
CA GLU A 15 -3.41 -22.58 -0.33
C GLU A 15 -3.76 -21.85 -1.65
N LEU A 16 -2.83 -21.76 -2.60
CA LEU A 16 -3.09 -21.21 -3.94
C LEU A 16 -4.10 -22.06 -4.73
N SER A 17 -4.05 -23.39 -4.63
CA SER A 17 -5.00 -24.27 -5.31
C SER A 17 -6.38 -24.24 -4.68
N ILE A 18 -6.49 -24.26 -3.34
CA ILE A 18 -7.75 -24.09 -2.61
C ILE A 18 -8.38 -22.71 -2.93
N ASN A 19 -7.58 -21.66 -3.01
CA ASN A 19 -8.07 -20.31 -3.31
C ASN A 19 -8.52 -20.14 -4.78
N LYS A 20 -7.85 -20.80 -5.74
CA LYS A 20 -8.30 -20.84 -7.14
C LYS A 20 -9.59 -21.67 -7.29
N GLN A 21 -9.74 -22.74 -6.49
CA GLN A 21 -10.95 -23.56 -6.42
C GLN A 21 -12.12 -22.81 -5.75
N ASN A 22 -11.84 -22.00 -4.73
CA ASN A 22 -12.82 -21.14 -4.08
C ASN A 22 -13.29 -20.02 -5.01
N ASN A 23 -12.40 -19.37 -5.78
CA ASN A 23 -12.80 -18.39 -6.80
C ASN A 23 -13.73 -19.01 -7.86
N LYS A 24 -13.40 -20.21 -8.37
CA LYS A 24 -14.30 -20.92 -9.30
C LYS A 24 -15.65 -21.29 -8.67
N LYS A 25 -15.65 -21.79 -7.42
CA LYS A 25 -16.90 -22.09 -6.70
C LYS A 25 -17.76 -20.85 -6.46
N ILE A 26 -17.14 -19.70 -6.21
CA ILE A 26 -17.82 -18.42 -5.96
C ILE A 26 -18.36 -17.82 -7.27
N GLU A 27 -17.63 -17.91 -8.38
CA GLU A 27 -18.13 -17.55 -9.72
C GLU A 27 -19.33 -18.43 -10.12
N THR A 28 -19.28 -19.73 -9.84
CA THR A 28 -20.44 -20.61 -10.08
C THR A 28 -21.61 -20.29 -9.17
N ALA A 29 -21.37 -19.96 -7.89
CA ALA A 29 -22.44 -19.56 -6.98
C ALA A 29 -23.07 -18.21 -7.38
N PHE A 30 -22.29 -17.27 -7.91
CA PHE A 30 -22.76 -16.01 -8.46
C PHE A 30 -23.62 -16.23 -9.72
N LEU A 31 -23.16 -17.07 -10.66
CA LEU A 31 -23.94 -17.44 -11.84
C LEU A 31 -25.26 -18.14 -11.44
N ILE A 32 -25.21 -19.08 -10.49
CA ILE A 32 -26.41 -19.77 -9.98
C ILE A 32 -27.38 -18.78 -9.32
N SER A 33 -26.88 -17.82 -8.54
CA SER A 33 -27.71 -16.79 -7.90
C SER A 33 -28.32 -15.82 -8.92
N LEU A 34 -27.58 -15.43 -9.95
CA LEU A 34 -28.09 -14.58 -11.03
C LEU A 34 -29.18 -15.31 -11.83
N LEU A 35 -28.96 -16.61 -12.09
CA LEU A 35 -29.87 -17.47 -12.83
C LEU A 35 -31.15 -17.75 -12.03
N LEU A 36 -31.05 -17.97 -10.71
CA LEU A 36 -32.19 -18.05 -9.81
C LEU A 36 -32.99 -16.74 -9.74
N LEU A 37 -32.30 -15.59 -9.77
CA LEU A 37 -32.95 -14.28 -9.80
C LEU A 37 -33.70 -14.05 -11.11
N PHE A 38 -33.10 -14.41 -12.25
CA PHE A 38 -33.80 -14.41 -13.55
C PHE A 38 -34.99 -15.38 -13.59
N ILE A 39 -34.85 -16.60 -13.06
CA ILE A 39 -35.95 -17.57 -12.98
C ILE A 39 -37.08 -17.03 -12.12
N THR A 40 -36.79 -16.47 -10.95
CA THR A 40 -37.83 -15.90 -10.07
C THR A 40 -38.54 -14.69 -10.69
N LEU A 41 -37.81 -13.87 -11.47
CA LEU A 41 -38.37 -12.74 -12.19
C LEU A 41 -39.27 -13.20 -13.36
N ILE A 42 -38.85 -14.23 -14.09
CA ILE A 42 -39.63 -14.88 -15.15
C ILE A 42 -40.87 -15.58 -14.58
N VAL A 43 -40.75 -16.30 -13.46
CA VAL A 43 -41.87 -16.96 -12.78
C VAL A 43 -42.85 -15.94 -12.22
N GLY A 44 -42.36 -14.82 -11.68
CA GLY A 44 -43.20 -13.68 -11.26
C GLY A 44 -43.98 -13.06 -12.42
N LEU A 45 -43.33 -12.89 -13.58
CA LEU A 45 -43.97 -12.45 -14.84
C LEU A 45 -45.01 -13.46 -15.34
N LEU A 46 -44.69 -14.77 -15.33
CA LEU A 46 -45.63 -15.82 -15.76
C LEU A 46 -46.83 -15.95 -14.82
N TYR A 47 -46.64 -15.74 -13.52
CA TYR A 47 -47.73 -15.73 -12.53
C TYR A 47 -48.66 -14.52 -12.73
N LEU A 48 -48.11 -13.34 -13.04
CA LEU A 48 -48.87 -12.16 -13.44
C LEU A 48 -49.72 -12.42 -14.69
N VAL A 49 -49.16 -13.11 -15.69
CA VAL A 49 -49.89 -13.48 -16.92
C VAL A 49 -51.01 -14.49 -16.66
N LYS A 50 -50.79 -15.47 -15.77
CA LYS A 50 -51.78 -16.54 -15.47
C LYS A 50 -52.95 -16.06 -14.59
N SER A 51 -52.76 -15.01 -13.79
CA SER A 51 -53.77 -14.50 -12.85
C SER A 51 -54.86 -13.61 -13.47
N MET A 52 -54.85 -13.39 -14.79
CA MET A 52 -55.73 -12.45 -15.49
C MET A 52 -57.16 -12.98 -15.81
N GLY A 53 -57.75 -13.76 -14.90
CA GLY A 53 -59.09 -14.35 -15.09
C GLY A 53 -60.27 -13.49 -14.62
N SER A 54 -60.06 -12.43 -13.83
CA SER A 54 -61.10 -11.46 -13.46
C SER A 54 -60.46 -10.13 -13.03
N VAL A 55 -60.90 -9.01 -13.63
CA VAL A 55 -59.98 -7.92 -13.98
C VAL A 55 -59.87 -6.78 -12.96
N GLU A 56 -60.78 -6.54 -12.01
CA GLU A 56 -60.67 -5.30 -11.20
C GLU A 56 -60.27 -5.49 -9.73
N VAL A 57 -60.80 -6.50 -9.04
CA VAL A 57 -60.50 -6.73 -7.60
C VAL A 57 -59.19 -7.53 -7.42
N ALA A 58 -58.88 -8.42 -8.37
CA ALA A 58 -57.63 -9.18 -8.35
C ALA A 58 -56.41 -8.28 -8.57
N ILE A 59 -56.48 -7.30 -9.49
CA ILE A 59 -55.35 -6.39 -9.78
C ILE A 59 -54.95 -5.57 -8.56
N ARG A 60 -55.90 -5.03 -7.76
CA ARG A 60 -55.57 -4.28 -6.53
C ARG A 60 -54.96 -5.14 -5.43
N ILE A 61 -55.42 -6.39 -5.25
CA ILE A 61 -54.90 -7.31 -4.24
C ILE A 61 -53.54 -7.88 -4.66
N ILE A 62 -53.38 -8.18 -5.96
CA ILE A 62 -52.13 -8.64 -6.55
C ILE A 62 -51.11 -7.51 -6.48
N CYS A 63 -51.41 -6.28 -6.89
CA CYS A 63 -50.47 -5.15 -6.80
C CYS A 63 -50.04 -4.83 -5.35
N LYS A 64 -50.92 -4.94 -4.36
CA LYS A 64 -50.52 -4.81 -2.94
C LYS A 64 -49.62 -5.95 -2.46
N LYS A 65 -49.94 -7.20 -2.81
CA LYS A 65 -49.14 -8.38 -2.41
C LYS A 65 -47.83 -8.48 -3.19
N THR A 66 -47.80 -8.10 -4.47
CA THR A 66 -46.58 -8.01 -5.28
C THR A 66 -45.72 -6.86 -4.79
N PHE A 67 -46.26 -5.72 -4.38
CA PHE A 67 -45.49 -4.63 -3.77
C PHE A 67 -44.82 -5.07 -2.46
N ILE A 68 -45.53 -5.79 -1.57
CA ILE A 68 -44.96 -6.36 -0.35
C ILE A 68 -43.90 -7.43 -0.67
N SER A 69 -44.18 -8.31 -1.63
CA SER A 69 -43.22 -9.31 -2.12
C SER A 69 -41.97 -8.66 -2.71
N LEU A 70 -42.13 -7.55 -3.44
CA LEU A 70 -41.03 -6.80 -4.03
C LEU A 70 -40.20 -6.07 -2.96
N LEU A 71 -40.84 -5.54 -1.92
CA LEU A 71 -40.18 -4.99 -0.74
C LEU A 71 -39.39 -6.06 0.03
N CYS A 72 -39.91 -7.28 0.12
CA CYS A 72 -39.18 -8.42 0.67
C CYS A 72 -38.00 -8.85 -0.21
N VAL A 73 -38.17 -8.87 -1.54
CA VAL A 73 -37.09 -9.15 -2.49
C VAL A 73 -36.03 -8.04 -2.47
N LEU A 74 -36.42 -6.78 -2.33
CA LEU A 74 -35.55 -5.63 -2.11
C LEU A 74 -34.75 -5.76 -0.82
N PHE A 75 -35.42 -6.16 0.27
CA PHE A 75 -34.79 -6.37 1.57
C PHE A 75 -33.81 -7.55 1.56
N VAL A 76 -34.18 -8.65 0.88
CA VAL A 76 -33.30 -9.81 0.67
C VAL A 76 -32.15 -9.45 -0.28
N CYS A 77 -32.39 -8.71 -1.36
CA CYS A 77 -31.35 -8.18 -2.24
C CYS A 77 -30.42 -7.24 -1.48
N TRP A 78 -30.94 -6.41 -0.56
CA TRP A 78 -30.16 -5.51 0.29
C TRP A 78 -29.29 -6.27 1.32
N ILE A 79 -29.82 -7.36 1.89
CA ILE A 79 -29.07 -8.27 2.78
C ILE A 79 -28.00 -9.04 2.00
N ILE A 80 -28.34 -9.56 0.82
CA ILE A 80 -27.41 -10.29 -0.06
C ILE A 80 -26.33 -9.34 -0.58
N SER A 81 -26.70 -8.13 -0.98
CA SER A 81 -25.78 -7.13 -1.48
C SER A 81 -24.83 -6.63 -0.38
N LYS A 82 -25.22 -6.66 0.90
CA LYS A 82 -24.31 -6.42 2.05
C LYS A 82 -23.18 -7.45 2.15
N LYS A 83 -23.40 -8.68 1.66
CA LYS A 83 -22.38 -9.74 1.57
C LYS A 83 -21.61 -9.74 0.24
N ILE A 84 -22.21 -9.25 -0.84
CA ILE A 84 -21.55 -9.11 -2.14
C ILE A 84 -20.51 -7.99 -2.03
N ARG A 85 -19.28 -8.24 -2.53
CA ARG A 85 -18.22 -7.21 -2.60
C ARG A 85 -18.82 -5.92 -3.17
N LYS A 86 -18.55 -4.78 -2.53
CA LYS A 86 -18.96 -3.42 -2.98
C LYS A 86 -18.84 -3.21 -4.51
N LYS A 87 -17.88 -3.89 -5.16
CA LYS A 87 -17.62 -3.92 -6.61
C LYS A 87 -18.80 -4.38 -7.50
N TYR A 88 -19.69 -5.27 -7.05
CA TYR A 88 -20.82 -5.77 -7.88
C TYR A 88 -22.19 -5.30 -7.40
N TRP A 89 -22.21 -4.48 -6.35
CA TRP A 89 -23.44 -3.90 -5.78
C TRP A 89 -24.31 -3.15 -6.80
N PRO A 90 -23.75 -2.32 -7.71
CA PRO A 90 -24.57 -1.55 -8.66
C PRO A 90 -25.35 -2.42 -9.66
N ILE A 91 -24.82 -3.59 -10.04
CA ILE A 91 -25.48 -4.54 -10.96
C ILE A 91 -26.81 -5.03 -10.41
N ILE A 92 -26.93 -5.15 -9.08
CA ILE A 92 -28.14 -5.64 -8.45
C ILE A 92 -29.05 -4.48 -8.04
N VAL A 93 -28.48 -3.43 -7.45
CA VAL A 93 -29.29 -2.36 -6.86
C VAL A 93 -29.91 -1.44 -7.91
N VAL A 94 -29.18 -1.07 -8.96
CA VAL A 94 -29.71 -0.11 -9.96
C VAL A 94 -30.89 -0.71 -10.73
N PRO A 95 -30.86 -1.96 -11.22
CA PRO A 95 -32.01 -2.54 -11.91
C PRO A 95 -33.21 -2.76 -10.98
N VAL A 96 -32.95 -3.21 -9.75
CA VAL A 96 -33.99 -3.40 -8.74
C VAL A 96 -34.65 -2.07 -8.35
N LEU A 97 -33.89 -0.99 -8.20
CA LEU A 97 -34.41 0.35 -7.90
C LEU A 97 -35.20 0.94 -9.08
N ALA A 98 -34.74 0.74 -10.32
CA ALA A 98 -35.49 1.09 -11.52
C ALA A 98 -36.85 0.36 -11.58
N LEU A 99 -36.86 -0.93 -11.23
CA LEU A 99 -38.09 -1.73 -11.19
C LEU A 99 -39.07 -1.23 -10.12
N VAL A 100 -38.59 -0.81 -8.95
CA VAL A 100 -39.40 -0.22 -7.87
C VAL A 100 -40.02 1.10 -8.28
N ILE A 101 -39.23 2.02 -8.85
CA ILE A 101 -39.71 3.32 -9.32
C ILE A 101 -40.85 3.11 -10.32
N ILE A 102 -40.69 2.17 -11.23
CA ILE A 102 -41.68 1.97 -12.28
C ILE A 102 -42.96 1.32 -11.73
N ILE A 103 -42.86 0.34 -10.82
CA ILE A 103 -44.03 -0.20 -10.11
C ILE A 103 -44.76 0.89 -9.32
N PHE A 104 -44.02 1.81 -8.70
CA PHE A 104 -44.59 2.95 -8.00
C PHE A 104 -45.32 3.92 -8.95
N VAL A 105 -44.73 4.23 -10.11
CA VAL A 105 -45.36 5.07 -11.14
C VAL A 105 -46.63 4.41 -11.69
N VAL A 106 -46.57 3.12 -12.00
CA VAL A 106 -47.72 2.33 -12.48
C VAL A 106 -48.86 2.29 -11.46
N ASN A 107 -48.54 2.12 -10.17
CA ASN A 107 -49.56 2.07 -9.10
C ASN A 107 -50.21 3.43 -8.79
N ASN A 108 -49.55 4.55 -9.08
CA ASN A 108 -50.04 5.90 -8.78
C ASN A 108 -50.60 6.64 -9.99
N TYR A 109 -50.59 6.04 -11.18
CA TYR A 109 -51.15 6.65 -12.39
C TYR A 109 -52.69 6.64 -12.32
N PRO A 110 -53.37 7.80 -12.29
CA PRO A 110 -54.81 7.86 -12.19
C PRO A 110 -55.40 7.95 -13.60
N GLY A 111 -55.91 6.84 -14.15
CA GLY A 111 -56.99 6.98 -15.15
C GLY A 111 -57.08 6.03 -16.34
N GLU A 112 -56.10 5.17 -16.65
CA GLU A 112 -56.23 4.28 -17.83
C GLU A 112 -56.08 2.80 -17.48
N GLN A 113 -56.94 1.97 -18.10
CA GLN A 113 -56.82 0.51 -18.08
C GLN A 113 -55.54 0.12 -18.82
N ILE A 114 -54.45 -0.06 -18.07
CA ILE A 114 -53.16 -0.55 -18.58
C ILE A 114 -53.43 -1.80 -19.42
N GLN A 115 -53.15 -1.72 -20.73
CA GLN A 115 -53.40 -2.84 -21.64
C GLN A 115 -52.27 -3.87 -21.53
N ARG A 116 -52.55 -5.12 -21.93
CA ARG A 116 -51.54 -6.20 -21.93
C ARG A 116 -50.31 -5.84 -22.76
N SER A 117 -50.50 -5.11 -23.86
CA SER A 117 -49.41 -4.60 -24.73
C SER A 117 -48.42 -3.71 -23.98
N ASP A 118 -48.90 -2.89 -23.06
CA ASP A 118 -48.07 -1.92 -22.34
C ASP A 118 -47.18 -2.61 -21.32
N ILE A 119 -47.68 -3.68 -20.70
CA ILE A 119 -46.91 -4.54 -19.78
C ILE A 119 -45.81 -5.29 -20.53
N PHE A 120 -46.11 -5.82 -21.73
CA PHE A 120 -45.10 -6.49 -22.57
C PHE A 120 -44.06 -5.52 -23.11
N SER A 121 -44.47 -4.33 -23.56
CA SER A 121 -43.57 -3.26 -23.98
C SER A 121 -42.66 -2.81 -22.83
N PHE A 122 -43.22 -2.68 -21.62
CA PHE A 122 -42.46 -2.39 -20.41
C PHE A 122 -41.44 -3.49 -20.09
N ALA A 123 -41.84 -4.75 -20.08
CA ALA A 123 -40.94 -5.87 -19.81
C ALA A 123 -39.79 -5.90 -20.83
N GLY A 124 -40.07 -5.61 -22.11
CA GLY A 124 -39.06 -5.46 -23.15
C GLY A 124 -38.09 -4.30 -22.89
N ASN A 125 -38.61 -3.11 -22.57
CA ASN A 125 -37.80 -1.92 -22.27
C ASN A 125 -36.94 -2.11 -21.00
N TYR A 126 -37.50 -2.73 -19.96
CA TYR A 126 -36.78 -3.05 -18.73
C TYR A 126 -35.67 -4.09 -18.98
N LEU A 127 -35.94 -5.14 -19.76
CA LEU A 127 -34.91 -6.12 -20.13
C LEU A 127 -33.79 -5.48 -20.97
N SER A 128 -34.13 -4.57 -21.88
CA SER A 128 -33.15 -3.83 -22.67
C SER A 128 -32.28 -2.91 -21.81
N PHE A 129 -32.88 -2.18 -20.86
CA PHE A 129 -32.17 -1.40 -19.85
C PHE A 129 -31.25 -2.27 -18.99
N LEU A 130 -31.76 -3.40 -18.48
CA LEU A 130 -30.98 -4.30 -17.64
C LEU A 130 -29.78 -4.87 -18.42
N GLY A 131 -29.99 -5.29 -19.68
CA GLY A 131 -28.92 -5.78 -20.54
C GLY A 131 -27.84 -4.73 -20.80
N THR A 132 -28.24 -3.53 -21.22
CA THR A 132 -27.31 -2.42 -21.51
C THR A 132 -26.56 -1.93 -20.28
N PHE A 133 -27.24 -1.79 -19.13
CA PHE A 133 -26.61 -1.40 -17.88
C PHE A 133 -25.63 -2.44 -17.37
N CYS A 134 -26.01 -3.73 -17.35
CA CYS A 134 -25.13 -4.81 -16.90
C CYS A 134 -23.89 -4.92 -17.81
N LEU A 135 -24.07 -4.80 -19.12
CA LEU A 135 -22.96 -4.82 -20.08
C LEU A 135 -22.03 -3.62 -19.90
N GLY A 136 -22.58 -2.41 -19.82
CA GLY A 136 -21.80 -1.18 -19.62
C GLY A 136 -21.01 -1.21 -18.32
N TYR A 137 -21.64 -1.66 -17.23
CA TYR A 137 -20.96 -1.79 -15.94
C TYR A 137 -19.90 -2.90 -15.93
N PHE A 138 -20.12 -4.00 -16.65
CA PHE A 138 -19.11 -5.05 -16.81
C PHE A 138 -17.87 -4.53 -17.55
N ILE A 139 -18.07 -3.79 -18.65
CA ILE A 139 -16.97 -3.16 -19.41
C ILE A 139 -16.23 -2.16 -18.50
N PHE A 140 -16.96 -1.35 -17.73
CA PHE A 140 -16.36 -0.43 -16.77
C PHE A 140 -15.47 -1.15 -15.75
N LEU A 141 -15.96 -2.25 -15.14
CA LEU A 141 -15.17 -3.04 -14.20
C LEU A 141 -13.94 -3.66 -14.84
N GLN A 142 -14.05 -4.11 -16.10
CA GLN A 142 -12.94 -4.69 -16.84
C GLN A 142 -11.87 -3.64 -17.16
N ASP A 143 -12.28 -2.44 -17.59
CA ASP A 143 -11.37 -1.33 -17.85
C ASP A 143 -10.70 -0.84 -16.56
N GLU A 144 -11.43 -0.78 -15.45
CA GLU A 144 -10.87 -0.44 -14.14
C GLU A 144 -9.81 -1.47 -13.70
N THR A 145 -10.08 -2.77 -13.86
CA THR A 145 -9.06 -3.80 -13.57
C THR A 145 -7.84 -3.68 -14.47
N ARG A 146 -8.04 -3.41 -15.76
CA ARG A 146 -6.94 -3.24 -16.71
C ARG A 146 -6.07 -2.03 -16.33
N ARG A 147 -6.68 -0.89 -15.99
CA ARG A 147 -5.96 0.29 -15.52
C ARG A 147 -5.15 -0.01 -14.25
N ILE A 148 -5.73 -0.74 -13.30
CA ILE A 148 -5.02 -1.14 -12.07
C ILE A 148 -3.82 -2.04 -12.41
N ASP A 149 -3.98 -3.01 -13.30
CA ASP A 149 -2.92 -3.92 -13.71
C ASP A 149 -1.81 -3.23 -14.52
N ASP A 150 -2.17 -2.28 -15.38
CA ASP A 150 -1.22 -1.44 -16.11
C ASP A 150 -0.38 -0.60 -15.13
N ARG A 151 -1.02 0.03 -14.13
CA ARG A 151 -0.32 0.78 -13.08
C ARG A 151 0.60 -0.13 -12.26
N ARG A 152 0.14 -1.32 -11.87
CA ARG A 152 0.94 -2.31 -11.15
C ARG A 152 2.17 -2.72 -11.94
N SER A 153 2.03 -2.89 -13.25
CA SER A 153 3.13 -3.25 -14.14
C SER A 153 4.20 -2.15 -14.14
N LYS A 154 3.80 -0.87 -14.14
CA LYS A 154 4.75 0.26 -14.00
C LYS A 154 5.44 0.28 -12.62
N VAL A 155 4.72 -0.03 -11.54
CA VAL A 155 5.36 -0.16 -10.20
C VAL A 155 6.33 -1.35 -10.14
N LYS A 156 6.06 -2.45 -10.85
CA LYS A 156 7.01 -3.56 -10.99
C LYS A 156 8.27 -3.13 -11.72
N LEU A 157 8.17 -2.34 -12.79
CA LEU A 157 9.35 -1.79 -13.48
C LEU A 157 10.22 -0.95 -12.54
N LEU A 158 9.61 -0.16 -11.64
CA LEU A 158 10.36 0.57 -10.62
C LEU A 158 11.11 -0.37 -9.68
N LEU A 159 10.45 -1.43 -9.22
CA LEU A 159 11.09 -2.43 -8.35
C LEU A 159 12.25 -3.14 -9.06
N GLU A 160 12.04 -3.59 -10.29
CA GLU A 160 13.06 -4.23 -11.14
C GLU A 160 14.25 -3.28 -11.39
N THR A 161 13.98 -1.98 -11.54
CA THR A 161 15.01 -0.96 -11.69
C THR A 161 15.90 -0.87 -10.43
N ILE A 162 15.30 -0.91 -9.24
CA ILE A 162 16.03 -0.89 -7.97
C ILE A 162 16.85 -2.18 -7.83
N GLU A 163 16.23 -3.34 -8.05
CA GLU A 163 16.89 -4.65 -7.93
C GLU A 163 18.08 -4.76 -8.91
N SER A 164 17.91 -4.33 -10.15
CA SER A 164 19.00 -4.31 -11.15
C SER A 164 20.15 -3.40 -10.71
N ALA A 165 19.85 -2.23 -10.18
CA ALA A 165 20.88 -1.30 -9.70
C ALA A 165 21.63 -1.87 -8.49
N GLU A 166 20.96 -2.57 -7.57
CA GLU A 166 21.61 -3.26 -6.45
C GLU A 166 22.56 -4.37 -6.92
N TRP A 167 22.18 -5.15 -7.94
CA TRP A 167 23.07 -6.16 -8.52
C TRP A 167 24.34 -5.55 -9.12
N ASP A 168 24.20 -4.43 -9.84
CA ASP A 168 25.35 -3.71 -10.41
C ASP A 168 26.25 -3.10 -9.32
N LEU A 169 25.66 -2.60 -8.23
CA LEU A 169 26.40 -2.09 -7.07
C LEU A 169 27.20 -3.20 -6.36
N LEU A 170 26.62 -4.39 -6.20
CA LEU A 170 27.33 -5.56 -5.68
C LEU A 170 28.49 -5.96 -6.61
N ARG A 171 28.25 -5.92 -7.92
CA ARG A 171 29.29 -6.20 -8.94
C ARG A 171 30.43 -5.19 -8.87
N LEU A 172 30.15 -3.90 -8.65
CA LEU A 172 31.17 -2.87 -8.45
C LEU A 172 32.11 -3.23 -7.28
N GLY A 173 31.54 -3.68 -6.15
CA GLY A 173 32.32 -4.14 -5.01
C GLY A 173 33.25 -5.32 -5.34
N ASN A 174 32.76 -6.29 -6.09
CA ASN A 174 33.57 -7.42 -6.55
C ASN A 174 34.70 -7.01 -7.52
N ILE A 175 34.47 -6.03 -8.39
CA ILE A 175 35.48 -5.53 -9.33
C ILE A 175 36.63 -4.84 -8.58
N VAL A 176 36.32 -4.02 -7.56
CA VAL A 176 37.34 -3.30 -6.79
C VAL A 176 38.13 -4.24 -5.87
N THR A 177 37.48 -5.26 -5.31
CA THR A 177 38.13 -6.21 -4.38
C THR A 177 38.88 -7.35 -5.09
N SER A 178 38.56 -7.66 -6.35
CA SER A 178 39.25 -8.69 -7.12
C SER A 178 40.39 -8.12 -7.96
N THR A 179 41.50 -8.86 -8.06
CA THR A 179 42.66 -8.51 -8.90
C THR A 179 42.37 -8.59 -10.42
N ASN A 180 41.18 -9.05 -10.81
CA ASN A 180 40.82 -9.36 -12.18
C ASN A 180 40.04 -8.20 -12.84
N ARG A 181 40.76 -7.11 -13.14
CA ARG A 181 40.24 -5.84 -13.71
C ARG A 181 39.70 -5.93 -15.14
N LYS A 182 39.43 -7.13 -15.68
CA LYS A 182 39.08 -7.33 -17.10
C LYS A 182 37.62 -6.97 -17.44
N ILE A 183 36.77 -6.74 -16.45
CA ILE A 183 35.37 -6.36 -16.64
C ILE A 183 35.18 -4.94 -16.13
N LEU A 184 35.16 -3.97 -17.05
CA LEU A 184 34.89 -2.57 -16.75
C LEU A 184 33.37 -2.36 -16.72
N LEU A 185 32.85 -2.02 -15.54
CA LEU A 185 31.49 -1.51 -15.40
C LEU A 185 31.49 -0.05 -15.84
N THR A 186 30.74 0.31 -16.88
CA THR A 186 30.68 1.70 -17.40
C THR A 186 29.67 2.54 -16.63
N SER A 187 28.55 1.94 -16.22
CA SER A 187 27.51 2.56 -15.40
C SER A 187 26.65 1.50 -14.73
N ILE A 188 26.07 1.83 -13.59
CA ILE A 188 24.97 1.14 -12.95
C ILE A 188 23.70 1.41 -13.75
N ALA A 189 23.04 0.34 -14.19
CA ALA A 189 21.80 0.43 -14.95
C ALA A 189 20.65 0.89 -14.05
N TYR A 190 19.98 1.98 -14.43
CA TYR A 190 18.71 2.39 -13.86
C TYR A 190 17.88 3.15 -14.89
N ASP A 191 16.55 3.10 -14.76
CA ASP A 191 15.63 3.87 -15.61
C ASP A 191 15.47 5.30 -15.07
N VAL A 192 15.79 6.29 -15.91
CA VAL A 192 15.67 7.72 -15.58
C VAL A 192 14.21 8.13 -15.32
N ASN A 193 13.25 7.38 -15.87
CA ASN A 193 11.82 7.62 -15.71
C ASN A 193 11.24 7.05 -14.41
N TRP A 194 12.07 6.61 -13.47
CA TRP A 194 11.63 6.02 -12.20
C TRP A 194 10.61 6.89 -11.44
N ARG A 195 10.67 8.23 -11.57
CA ARG A 195 9.69 9.16 -10.98
C ARG A 195 8.29 8.98 -11.55
N VAL A 196 8.18 8.70 -12.85
CA VAL A 196 6.90 8.41 -13.51
C VAL A 196 6.29 7.13 -12.93
N TYR A 197 7.11 6.10 -12.74
CA TYR A 197 6.66 4.85 -12.12
C TYR A 197 6.22 5.05 -10.66
N TYR A 198 6.89 5.94 -9.93
CA TYR A 198 6.48 6.32 -8.58
C TYR A 198 5.13 7.06 -8.54
N HIS A 199 4.84 7.94 -9.49
CA HIS A 199 3.52 8.59 -9.55
C HIS A 199 2.38 7.58 -9.78
N GLU A 200 2.64 6.49 -10.49
CA GLU A 200 1.66 5.42 -10.66
C GLU A 200 1.45 4.62 -9.37
N TYR A 201 2.48 4.50 -8.54
CA TYR A 201 2.34 4.00 -7.16
C TYR A 201 1.44 4.92 -6.33
N GLU A 202 1.64 6.24 -6.38
CA GLU A 202 0.80 7.21 -5.65
C GLU A 202 -0.66 7.14 -6.10
N ALA A 203 -0.89 6.94 -7.40
CA ALA A 203 -2.23 6.74 -7.96
C ALA A 203 -2.90 5.44 -7.50
N LEU A 204 -2.14 4.44 -7.04
CA LEU A 204 -2.64 3.14 -6.54
C LEU A 204 -2.84 3.12 -5.02
N LYS A 205 -1.93 3.70 -4.25
CA LYS A 205 -1.88 3.57 -2.78
C LYS A 205 -2.07 4.89 -2.02
N GLY A 206 -2.08 6.02 -2.72
CA GLY A 206 -2.03 7.36 -2.13
C GLY A 206 -0.59 7.87 -2.00
N GLY A 207 -0.46 9.19 -1.83
CA GLY A 207 0.84 9.85 -1.70
C GLY A 207 1.60 9.41 -0.44
N ASN A 208 2.91 9.20 -0.59
CA ASN A 208 3.80 8.83 0.51
C ASN A 208 5.14 9.56 0.38
N SER A 209 5.19 10.81 0.85
CA SER A 209 6.36 11.69 0.72
C SER A 209 7.65 11.10 1.28
N GLU A 210 7.56 10.36 2.39
CA GLU A 210 8.71 9.69 3.02
C GLU A 210 9.28 8.60 2.11
N LEU A 211 8.43 7.77 1.51
CA LEU A 211 8.86 6.75 0.55
C LEU A 211 9.51 7.40 -0.68
N ARG A 212 8.92 8.51 -1.17
CA ARG A 212 9.47 9.28 -2.28
C ARG A 212 10.87 9.79 -1.96
N MET A 213 11.06 10.38 -0.78
CA MET A 213 12.36 10.89 -0.33
C MET A 213 13.40 9.78 -0.22
N THR A 214 13.04 8.60 0.29
CA THR A 214 13.95 7.44 0.34
C THR A 214 14.41 7.04 -1.07
N LEU A 215 13.49 6.98 -2.04
CA LEU A 215 13.82 6.66 -3.44
C LEU A 215 14.64 7.77 -4.12
N GLU A 216 14.29 9.05 -3.90
CA GLU A 216 15.05 10.19 -4.42
C GLU A 216 16.51 10.14 -3.95
N ASN A 217 16.72 9.91 -2.65
CA ASN A 217 18.05 9.79 -2.06
C ASN A 217 18.84 8.61 -2.67
N TYR A 218 18.19 7.47 -2.87
CA TYR A 218 18.80 6.29 -3.48
C TYR A 218 19.25 6.55 -4.93
N PHE A 219 18.35 7.05 -5.78
CA PHE A 219 18.68 7.33 -7.19
C PHE A 219 19.70 8.47 -7.35
N LEU A 220 19.67 9.48 -6.47
CA LEU A 220 20.69 10.51 -6.43
C LEU A 220 22.08 9.93 -6.10
N LYS A 221 22.16 8.93 -5.21
CA LYS A 221 23.44 8.23 -4.97
C LYS A 221 23.88 7.37 -6.15
N ILE A 222 22.97 6.69 -6.84
CA ILE A 222 23.31 6.00 -8.08
C ILE A 222 23.89 6.98 -9.11
N GLU A 223 23.30 8.16 -9.25
CA GLU A 223 23.80 9.19 -10.17
C GLU A 223 25.20 9.66 -9.80
N GLN A 224 25.47 9.91 -8.51
CA GLN A 224 26.81 10.26 -8.02
C GLN A 224 27.85 9.17 -8.32
N ILE A 225 27.48 7.90 -8.10
CA ILE A 225 28.35 6.75 -8.39
C ILE A 225 28.58 6.64 -9.90
N ASN A 226 27.55 6.79 -10.72
CA ASN A 226 27.65 6.78 -12.17
C ASN A 226 28.55 7.91 -12.70
N ASN A 227 28.50 9.09 -12.10
CA ASN A 227 29.40 10.19 -12.46
C ASN A 227 30.87 9.86 -12.12
N ALA A 228 31.13 9.16 -11.01
CA ALA A 228 32.47 8.67 -10.69
C ALA A 228 32.95 7.57 -11.65
N LEU A 229 32.06 6.64 -12.04
CA LEU A 229 32.36 5.58 -13.01
C LEU A 229 32.68 6.15 -14.41
N LYS A 230 31.95 7.18 -14.86
CA LYS A 230 32.25 7.89 -16.11
C LYS A 230 33.64 8.54 -16.12
N GLN A 231 34.18 8.88 -14.95
CA GLN A 231 35.53 9.43 -14.78
C GLN A 231 36.58 8.33 -14.55
N GLU A 232 36.21 7.05 -14.69
CA GLU A 232 37.06 5.87 -14.43
C GLU A 232 37.59 5.79 -12.98
N LYS A 233 36.93 6.48 -12.04
CA LYS A 233 37.30 6.50 -10.61
C LYS A 233 36.59 5.39 -9.84
N TYR A 234 36.94 4.13 -10.15
CA TYR A 234 36.29 2.95 -9.59
C TYR A 234 36.38 2.83 -8.07
N GLU A 235 37.55 3.08 -7.49
CA GLU A 235 37.75 3.01 -6.02
C GLU A 235 36.92 4.08 -5.31
N PHE A 236 36.85 5.28 -5.86
CA PHE A 236 36.02 6.36 -5.33
C PHE A 236 34.52 6.03 -5.45
N ALA A 237 34.09 5.49 -6.59
CA ALA A 237 32.72 5.03 -6.80
C ALA A 237 32.31 3.95 -5.78
N TYR A 238 33.22 3.02 -5.48
CA TYR A 238 33.00 2.00 -4.45
C TYR A 238 32.97 2.59 -3.03
N GLU A 239 33.85 3.52 -2.69
CA GLU A 239 33.83 4.18 -1.39
C GLU A 239 32.57 5.04 -1.17
N LEU A 240 32.03 5.66 -2.23
CA LEU A 240 30.72 6.33 -2.18
C LEU A 240 29.60 5.33 -1.84
N HIS A 241 29.57 4.18 -2.50
CA HIS A 241 28.59 3.13 -2.23
C HIS A 241 28.72 2.56 -0.81
N ARG A 242 29.94 2.24 -0.40
CA ARG A 242 30.26 1.72 0.94
C ARG A 242 29.85 2.70 2.03
N SER A 243 30.17 3.98 1.85
CA SER A 243 29.75 5.05 2.76
C SER A 243 28.24 5.17 2.81
N TYR A 244 27.54 5.07 1.67
CA TYR A 244 26.09 5.06 1.64
C TYR A 244 25.47 3.90 2.44
N ILE A 245 25.93 2.65 2.23
CA ILE A 245 25.44 1.48 2.99
C ILE A 245 25.69 1.69 4.50
N LYS A 246 26.89 2.14 4.86
CA LYS A 246 27.22 2.41 6.26
C LYS A 246 26.23 3.43 6.86
N ARG A 247 26.00 4.55 6.18
CA ARG A 247 25.08 5.62 6.61
C ARG A 247 23.62 5.16 6.72
N GLN A 248 23.18 4.22 5.88
CA GLN A 248 21.83 3.65 5.98
C GLN A 248 21.59 2.95 7.33
N CYS A 249 22.63 2.40 7.98
CA CYS A 249 22.52 1.79 9.31
C CYS A 249 22.21 2.82 10.41
N TYR A 250 22.49 4.10 10.17
CA TYR A 250 22.24 5.20 11.13
C TYR A 250 21.05 6.07 10.71
N SER A 251 20.41 5.75 9.58
CA SER A 251 19.33 6.55 9.02
C SER A 251 18.10 6.60 9.94
N ILE A 252 17.70 7.84 10.27
CA ILE A 252 16.47 8.15 11.00
C ILE A 252 15.25 8.28 10.09
N SER A 253 15.42 8.16 8.77
CA SER A 253 14.31 8.19 7.81
C SER A 253 13.29 7.09 8.12
N LYS A 254 12.02 7.34 7.82
CA LYS A 254 10.94 6.38 8.07
C LYS A 254 11.21 5.03 7.40
N TYR A 255 11.61 5.04 6.12
CA TYR A 255 11.91 3.84 5.35
C TYR A 255 13.40 3.75 5.01
N ASN A 256 14.02 2.59 5.24
CA ASN A 256 15.21 2.18 4.50
C ASN A 256 14.85 1.63 3.11
N LEU A 257 15.85 1.32 2.30
CA LEU A 257 15.64 0.82 0.93
C LEU A 257 14.85 -0.50 0.90
N LEU A 258 15.11 -1.42 1.82
CA LEU A 258 14.40 -2.70 1.92
C LEU A 258 12.91 -2.48 2.23
N GLU A 259 12.60 -1.61 3.17
CA GLU A 259 11.23 -1.25 3.52
C GLU A 259 10.53 -0.53 2.37
N ALA A 260 11.26 0.29 1.61
CA ALA A 260 10.77 0.93 0.41
C ALA A 260 10.42 -0.12 -0.67
N GLN A 261 11.29 -1.10 -0.93
CA GLN A 261 11.03 -2.21 -1.84
C GLN A 261 9.80 -3.02 -1.42
N LEU A 262 9.66 -3.32 -0.11
CA LEU A 262 8.47 -4.00 0.42
C LEU A 262 7.20 -3.16 0.19
N CYS A 263 7.25 -1.84 0.38
CA CYS A 263 6.14 -0.95 0.08
C CYS A 263 5.73 -1.02 -1.41
N LEU A 264 6.69 -1.07 -2.32
CA LEU A 264 6.44 -1.21 -3.76
C LEU A 264 5.88 -2.60 -4.09
N GLN A 265 6.44 -3.67 -3.54
CA GLN A 265 5.93 -5.05 -3.70
C GLN A 265 4.47 -5.19 -3.23
N ASN A 266 4.12 -4.52 -2.13
CA ASN A 266 2.75 -4.46 -1.62
C ASN A 266 1.78 -3.72 -2.56
N ALA A 267 2.29 -2.82 -3.40
CA ALA A 267 1.49 -2.17 -4.44
C ALA A 267 1.27 -3.05 -5.67
N CYS A 268 2.23 -3.93 -5.95
CA CYS A 268 2.16 -4.88 -7.06
C CYS A 268 1.18 -6.04 -6.82
N THR A 269 0.64 -6.20 -5.62
CA THR A 269 -0.24 -7.32 -5.25
C THR A 269 -1.62 -6.86 -4.76
N ASP A 270 -2.63 -7.73 -4.95
CA ASP A 270 -3.99 -7.55 -4.42
C ASP A 270 -4.08 -7.79 -2.91
N PHE A 271 -3.08 -8.46 -2.34
CA PHE A 271 -3.10 -8.91 -0.96
C PHE A 271 -2.39 -7.87 -0.09
N PRO A 272 -3.09 -7.28 0.91
CA PRO A 272 -2.40 -6.47 1.90
C PRO A 272 -1.47 -7.38 2.70
N THR A 273 -0.17 -7.16 2.61
CA THR A 273 0.76 -7.75 3.58
C THR A 273 0.44 -7.19 4.96
N THR A 274 0.63 -8.03 5.97
CA THR A 274 0.19 -7.81 7.34
C THR A 274 0.99 -6.75 8.10
N ASN A 275 2.12 -6.30 7.58
CA ASN A 275 2.93 -5.22 8.16
C ASN A 275 2.97 -4.01 7.22
N ARG A 276 2.18 -2.98 7.55
CA ARG A 276 2.23 -1.67 6.87
C ARG A 276 3.17 -0.68 7.55
N GLU A 277 3.53 -0.93 8.80
CA GLU A 277 4.36 -0.04 9.60
C GLU A 277 5.84 -0.24 9.26
N SER A 278 6.55 0.88 9.14
CA SER A 278 8.01 0.85 9.09
C SER A 278 8.58 0.29 10.40
N TRP A 279 9.80 -0.21 10.36
CA TRP A 279 10.51 -0.78 11.50
C TRP A 279 10.58 0.19 12.68
N LEU A 280 10.87 1.46 12.42
CA LEU A 280 10.93 2.50 13.45
C LEU A 280 9.55 2.86 14.02
N GLU A 281 8.47 2.64 13.27
CA GLU A 281 7.09 2.95 13.70
C GLU A 281 6.38 1.78 14.38
N LYS A 282 6.99 0.60 14.44
CA LYS A 282 6.41 -0.52 15.18
C LYS A 282 6.21 -0.10 16.64
N SER A 283 5.01 -0.32 17.16
CA SER A 283 4.63 0.07 18.53
C SER A 283 5.63 -0.38 19.62
N LYS A 284 6.25 -1.56 19.45
CA LYS A 284 7.33 -2.05 20.34
C LYS A 284 8.56 -1.15 20.30
N ASN A 285 8.99 -0.73 19.12
CA ASN A 285 10.19 0.06 18.91
C ASN A 285 9.96 1.52 19.33
N ILE A 286 8.78 2.08 19.10
CA ILE A 286 8.41 3.41 19.61
C ILE A 286 8.54 3.46 21.13
N LYS A 287 7.95 2.49 21.85
CA LYS A 287 8.06 2.42 23.32
C LYS A 287 9.50 2.30 23.80
N LEU A 288 10.30 1.49 23.11
CA LEU A 288 11.72 1.33 23.43
C LEU A 288 12.49 2.64 23.23
N ILE A 289 12.24 3.35 22.12
CA ILE A 289 12.86 4.65 21.84
C ILE A 289 12.50 5.66 22.92
N GLU A 290 11.22 5.77 23.29
CA GLU A 290 10.77 6.69 24.35
C GLU A 290 11.42 6.40 25.71
N GLU A 291 11.52 5.11 26.08
CA GLU A 291 12.19 4.68 27.32
C GLU A 291 13.69 5.04 27.31
N LEU A 292 14.39 4.73 26.22
CA LEU A 292 15.81 5.03 26.07
C LEU A 292 16.06 6.54 26.04
N CYS A 293 15.22 7.32 25.36
CA CYS A 293 15.29 8.78 25.38
C CYS A 293 15.20 9.31 26.82
N GLY A 294 14.26 8.82 27.63
CA GLY A 294 14.13 9.21 29.03
C GLY A 294 15.38 8.93 29.87
N ARG A 295 16.02 7.78 29.65
CA ARG A 295 17.19 7.33 30.43
C ARG A 295 18.51 7.95 29.98
N TYR A 296 18.72 8.08 28.67
CA TYR A 296 20.00 8.50 28.11
C TYR A 296 20.08 10.00 27.76
N TYR A 297 18.97 10.75 27.87
CA TYR A 297 18.93 12.18 27.54
C TYR A 297 20.11 12.98 28.13
N TYR A 298 20.32 12.94 29.45
CA TYR A 298 21.38 13.72 30.10
C TYR A 298 22.79 13.24 29.72
N ILE A 299 22.95 11.95 29.41
CA ILE A 299 24.22 11.38 28.97
C ILE A 299 24.57 11.94 27.59
N ILE A 300 23.59 11.92 26.67
CA ILE A 300 23.73 12.43 25.30
C ILE A 300 23.94 13.95 25.30
N GLU A 301 23.15 14.70 26.08
CA GLU A 301 23.32 16.15 26.25
C GLU A 301 24.72 16.50 26.76
N ASN A 302 25.20 15.82 27.78
CA ASN A 302 26.51 16.09 28.34
C ASN A 302 27.65 15.73 27.37
N TYR A 303 27.48 14.65 26.60
CA TYR A 303 28.43 14.30 25.55
C TYR A 303 28.54 15.42 24.51
N ILE A 304 27.39 15.87 23.98
CA ILE A 304 27.35 16.96 22.98
C ILE A 304 27.93 18.25 23.56
N TYR A 305 27.60 18.59 24.81
CA TYR A 305 28.14 19.78 25.46
C TYR A 305 29.68 19.75 25.57
N VAL A 306 30.24 18.64 26.05
CA VAL A 306 31.70 18.47 26.16
C VAL A 306 32.36 18.46 24.78
N TRP A 307 31.72 17.84 23.79
CA TRP A 307 32.18 17.82 22.42
C TRP A 307 32.24 19.25 21.83
N LEU A 308 31.19 20.05 22.01
CA LEU A 308 31.13 21.45 21.56
C LEU A 308 32.20 22.32 22.24
N LEU A 309 32.46 22.12 23.54
CA LEU A 309 33.53 22.84 24.24
C LEU A 309 34.93 22.53 23.70
N ARG A 310 35.19 21.28 23.30
CA ARG A 310 36.48 20.88 22.73
C ARG A 310 36.68 21.40 21.31
N LYS A 311 35.59 21.59 20.56
CA LYS A 311 35.56 22.01 19.16
C LYS A 311 35.34 23.52 18.98
N ALA A 312 35.50 24.32 20.04
CA ALA A 312 35.12 25.74 20.16
C ALA A 312 35.66 26.73 19.09
N SER A 313 36.42 26.28 18.09
CA SER A 313 36.85 27.08 16.93
C SER A 313 35.97 26.96 15.68
N GLU A 314 35.07 25.97 15.59
CA GLU A 314 34.25 25.73 14.40
C GLU A 314 32.75 25.78 14.73
N THR A 315 32.07 26.75 14.15
CA THR A 315 30.76 27.27 14.58
C THR A 315 29.56 26.43 14.14
N THR A 316 29.73 25.46 13.25
CA THR A 316 28.63 24.67 12.69
C THR A 316 29.16 23.32 12.21
N TRP A 317 28.53 22.22 12.63
CA TRP A 317 28.87 20.87 12.18
C TRP A 317 27.63 20.13 11.70
N GLU A 318 27.79 19.33 10.65
CA GLU A 318 26.72 18.50 10.10
C GLU A 318 26.23 17.50 11.16
N GLU A 319 24.94 17.59 11.51
CA GLU A 319 24.24 16.69 12.42
C GLU A 319 24.56 15.20 12.20
N VAL A 320 24.67 14.81 10.92
CA VAL A 320 24.79 13.41 10.51
C VAL A 320 26.03 12.76 11.10
N ASP A 321 27.18 13.41 11.04
CA ASP A 321 28.44 12.83 11.52
C ASP A 321 28.47 12.71 13.06
N LEU A 322 27.88 13.69 13.78
CA LEU A 322 27.83 13.67 15.24
C LEU A 322 26.85 12.61 15.77
N ILE A 323 25.70 12.41 15.10
CA ILE A 323 24.76 11.34 15.47
C ILE A 323 25.40 9.96 15.30
N GLU A 324 26.15 9.74 14.22
CA GLU A 324 26.91 8.50 14.03
C GLU A 324 27.94 8.28 15.16
N GLU A 325 28.72 9.31 15.49
CA GLU A 325 29.75 9.25 16.54
C GLU A 325 29.14 8.92 17.91
N ILE A 326 28.07 9.60 18.30
CA ILE A 326 27.39 9.36 19.59
C ILE A 326 26.76 7.96 19.61
N THR A 327 26.17 7.53 18.49
CA THR A 327 25.55 6.20 18.38
C THR A 327 26.60 5.11 18.59
N ASP A 328 27.73 5.18 17.91
CA ASP A 328 28.82 4.21 18.08
C ASP A 328 29.43 4.30 19.49
N TRP A 329 29.56 5.50 20.06
CA TRP A 329 30.01 5.67 21.45
C TRP A 329 29.06 4.98 22.44
N LEU A 330 27.75 5.17 22.29
CA LEU A 330 26.74 4.54 23.14
C LEU A 330 26.78 3.01 23.05
N ILE A 331 26.89 2.46 21.84
CA ILE A 331 26.99 1.01 21.61
C ILE A 331 28.25 0.43 22.26
N ASN A 332 29.37 1.15 22.21
CA ASN A 332 30.63 0.68 22.76
C ASN A 332 30.71 0.80 24.30
N ASN A 333 29.97 1.74 24.90
CA ASN A 333 30.08 2.05 26.33
C ASN A 333 28.89 1.56 27.17
N SER A 334 27.82 1.05 26.56
CA SER A 334 26.66 0.52 27.28
C SER A 334 26.34 -0.92 26.83
N SER A 335 26.43 -1.87 27.77
CA SER A 335 26.11 -3.29 27.52
C SER A 335 24.66 -3.48 27.08
N GLU A 336 23.73 -2.73 27.66
CA GLU A 336 22.31 -2.73 27.30
C GLU A 336 22.09 -2.27 25.86
N ILE A 337 22.68 -1.14 25.46
CA ILE A 337 22.58 -0.64 24.08
C ILE A 337 23.20 -1.61 23.10
N LYS A 338 24.33 -2.25 23.47
CA LYS A 338 24.96 -3.30 22.67
C LYS A 338 24.06 -4.53 22.49
N GLU A 339 23.25 -4.88 23.48
CA GLU A 339 22.28 -5.98 23.35
C GLU A 339 21.08 -5.62 22.47
N ILE A 340 20.73 -4.34 22.36
CA ILE A 340 19.68 -3.83 21.48
C ILE A 340 20.20 -3.74 20.04
N ALA A 341 21.40 -3.19 19.84
CA ALA A 341 22.02 -2.98 18.53
C ALA A 341 22.79 -4.22 18.02
N LYS A 342 22.13 -5.39 18.00
CA LYS A 342 22.74 -6.67 17.58
C LYS A 342 22.97 -6.75 16.09
N PHE A 343 22.01 -6.26 15.30
CA PHE A 343 22.11 -6.22 13.85
C PHE A 343 22.44 -4.81 13.36
N PRO A 344 23.07 -4.65 12.18
CA PRO A 344 23.41 -3.33 11.64
C PRO A 344 22.22 -2.37 11.56
N ASP A 345 21.04 -2.85 11.17
CA ASP A 345 19.82 -2.04 11.07
C ASP A 345 19.26 -1.61 12.43
N ASP A 346 19.57 -2.34 13.52
CA ASP A 346 19.14 -1.96 14.87
C ASP A 346 19.83 -0.69 15.35
N LYS A 347 20.97 -0.32 14.75
CA LYS A 347 21.63 0.97 15.00
C LYS A 347 20.72 2.16 14.66
N ARG A 348 19.74 2.00 13.76
CA ARG A 348 18.74 3.04 13.45
C ARG A 348 17.90 3.39 14.68
N ILE A 349 17.62 2.43 15.56
CA ILE A 349 16.87 2.68 16.81
C ILE A 349 17.69 3.61 17.71
N ILE A 350 18.97 3.33 17.89
CA ILE A 350 19.85 4.14 18.74
C ILE A 350 20.10 5.52 18.12
N SER A 351 20.31 5.57 16.80
CA SER A 351 20.46 6.84 16.07
C SER A 351 19.19 7.71 16.21
N LYS A 352 18.01 7.08 16.16
CA LYS A 352 16.73 7.75 16.39
C LYS A 352 16.60 8.27 17.82
N VAL A 353 17.07 7.52 18.83
CA VAL A 353 17.13 7.99 20.23
C VAL A 353 18.01 9.24 20.35
N VAL A 354 19.20 9.23 19.74
CA VAL A 354 20.12 10.40 19.74
C VAL A 354 19.45 11.60 19.08
N PHE A 355 18.83 11.41 17.92
CA PHE A 355 18.10 12.45 17.20
C PHE A 355 16.92 13.02 18.00
N ASP A 356 16.07 12.17 18.56
CA ASP A 356 14.91 12.61 19.33
C ASP A 356 15.33 13.32 20.62
N CYS A 357 16.40 12.86 21.29
CA CYS A 357 17.00 13.58 22.41
C CYS A 357 17.49 14.97 21.98
N SER A 358 18.09 15.09 20.80
CA SER A 358 18.61 16.34 20.24
C SER A 358 17.48 17.34 19.96
N LEU A 359 16.36 16.89 19.39
CA LEU A 359 15.15 17.70 19.23
C LEU A 359 14.62 18.24 20.56
N MET A 360 14.74 17.47 21.64
CA MET A 360 14.30 17.88 22.98
C MET A 360 15.21 18.94 23.60
N MET A 361 16.48 19.06 23.18
CA MET A 361 17.46 19.97 23.79
C MET A 361 17.06 21.43 23.68
N ASN A 362 16.46 21.84 22.55
CA ASN A 362 16.05 23.23 22.37
C ASN A 362 15.08 23.68 23.50
N ARG A 363 14.19 22.79 23.93
CA ARG A 363 13.21 23.06 25.01
C ARG A 363 13.73 22.74 26.41
N ARG A 364 14.48 21.65 26.58
CA ARG A 364 14.83 21.09 27.90
C ARG A 364 16.24 21.44 28.39
N SER A 365 17.20 21.58 27.48
CA SER A 365 18.59 21.85 27.85
C SER A 365 18.79 23.31 28.23
N LYS A 366 19.58 23.55 29.28
CA LYS A 366 20.09 24.88 29.65
C LYS A 366 21.45 25.21 29.02
N LYS A 367 22.13 24.22 28.41
CA LYS A 367 23.54 24.34 27.97
C LYS A 367 23.71 24.24 26.46
N VAL A 368 22.89 23.44 25.80
CA VAL A 368 22.99 23.12 24.38
C VAL A 368 21.66 23.46 23.70
N GLN A 369 21.71 23.88 22.45
CA GLN A 369 20.55 24.00 21.58
C GLN A 369 20.81 23.27 20.26
N TYR A 370 19.74 22.76 19.67
CA TYR A 370 19.75 22.11 18.37
C TYR A 370 18.68 22.77 17.51
N ILE A 371 19.09 23.40 16.41
CA ILE A 371 18.24 24.16 15.49
C ILE A 371 18.68 23.84 14.07
N TRP A 372 17.73 23.45 13.21
CA TRP A 372 17.94 23.26 11.76
C TRP A 372 19.10 22.33 11.39
N GLY A 373 19.35 21.29 12.20
CA GLY A 373 20.44 20.36 11.93
C GLY A 373 21.80 20.78 12.48
N GLU A 374 21.85 21.79 13.35
CA GLU A 374 23.09 22.29 13.93
C GLU A 374 23.01 22.36 15.45
N TYR A 375 24.09 21.93 16.10
CA TYR A 375 24.27 22.03 17.54
C TYR A 375 25.05 23.30 17.92
N SER A 376 24.60 24.01 18.94
CA SER A 376 25.33 25.16 19.48
C SER A 376 25.18 25.28 21.00
N LEU A 377 26.11 26.00 21.63
CA LEU A 377 26.04 26.31 23.06
C LEU A 377 25.02 27.42 23.31
N LYS A 378 24.17 27.25 24.31
CA LYS A 378 23.27 28.32 24.78
C LYS A 378 24.09 29.36 25.55
N LYS A 379 23.86 30.63 25.22
CA LYS A 379 24.47 31.78 25.91
C LYS A 379 23.81 32.06 27.24
#